data_AF-A0A972P7T2-F1
#
_entry.id   AF-A0A972P7T2-F1
#
_cell.length_a   1.000
_cell.length_b   1.000
_cell.length_c   1.000
_cell.angle_alpha   90.00
_cell.angle_beta   90.00
_cell.angle_gamma   90.00
#
_symmetry.space_group_name_H-M   'P 1'
#
loop_
_entity.id
_entity.type
_entity.pdbx_description
1 polymer ?
#
loop_
_entity_poly.entity_id
_entity_poly.type
_entity_poly.pdbx_seq_one_letter_code
_entity_poly.pdbx_strand_id
1 'polypeptide(L)' 'SSPQLSSAVRTLEETERNQILKILSETRWRIEGKDGAAAILGLNPSTLRWRMHKFGIVRSGTKEQD' A
#
# COMPACT_ATOMS: atom_id res chain seq x y z
N SER A 1 2.87 30.21 1.39
CA SER A 1 3.40 29.16 0.49
C SER A 1 2.53 27.93 0.54
N SER A 2 2.47 27.23 -0.60
CA SER A 2 1.97 25.86 -0.81
C SER A 2 0.49 25.75 -1.20
N PRO A 3 0.17 25.44 -2.48
CA PRO A 3 -1.20 25.31 -2.96
C PRO A 3 -1.88 24.09 -2.33
N GLN A 4 -3.01 24.31 -1.66
CA GLN A 4 -3.81 23.28 -0.97
C GLN A 4 -4.80 22.56 -1.89
N LEU A 5 -4.55 22.49 -3.21
CA LEU A 5 -5.62 22.32 -4.22
C LEU A 5 -5.73 20.93 -4.90
N SER A 6 -5.41 19.80 -4.26
CA SER A 6 -5.58 18.47 -4.89
C SER A 6 -6.53 17.52 -4.14
N SER A 7 -7.54 18.06 -3.46
CA SER A 7 -8.64 17.26 -2.93
C SER A 7 -9.80 17.24 -3.94
N ALA A 8 -9.71 16.48 -5.04
CA ALA A 8 -10.90 16.09 -5.83
C ALA A 8 -10.69 15.01 -6.90
N VAL A 9 -9.46 14.78 -7.38
CA VAL A 9 -9.20 13.71 -8.36
C VAL A 9 -7.96 12.93 -7.93
N ARG A 10 -8.08 12.12 -6.88
CA ARG A 10 -7.12 11.04 -6.67
C ARG A 10 -7.26 10.12 -7.87
N THR A 11 -6.19 9.91 -8.61
CA THR A 11 -6.22 8.96 -9.71
C THR A 11 -6.58 7.58 -9.15
N LEU A 12 -7.17 6.72 -9.99
CA LEU A 12 -7.38 5.30 -9.66
C LEU A 12 -6.10 4.66 -9.11
N GLU A 13 -4.96 5.09 -9.65
CA GLU A 13 -3.64 4.66 -9.24
C GLU A 13 -3.28 5.05 -7.80
N GLU A 14 -3.55 6.29 -7.38
CA GLU A 14 -3.34 6.72 -5.99
C GLU A 14 -4.27 6.01 -5.01
N THR A 15 -5.52 5.80 -5.40
CA THR A 15 -6.50 5.08 -4.58
C THR A 15 -6.06 3.63 -4.39
N GLU A 16 -5.62 2.96 -5.46
CA GLU A 16 -5.10 1.59 -5.38
C GLU A 16 -3.85 1.52 -4.49
N ARG A 17 -2.91 2.47 -4.65
CA ARG A 17 -1.72 2.56 -3.79
C ARG A 17 -2.09 2.72 -2.33
N ASN A 18 -3.01 3.63 -2.00
CA ASN A 18 -3.43 3.88 -0.62
C ASN A 18 -4.13 2.65 -0.02
N GLN A 19 -4.97 1.97 -0.80
CA GLN A 19 -5.63 0.75 -0.38
C GLN A 19 -4.62 -0.35 -0.05
N ILE A 20 -3.63 -0.58 -0.92
CA ILE A 20 -2.56 -1.56 -0.68
C ILE A 20 -1.78 -1.21 0.59
N LEU A 21 -1.39 0.06 0.75
CA LEU A 21 -0.70 0.54 1.96
C LEU A 21 -1.52 0.32 3.25
N LYS A 22 -2.82 0.62 3.20
CA LYS A 22 -3.73 0.45 4.33
C LYS A 22 -3.80 -1.02 4.75
N ILE A 23 -4.07 -1.92 3.80
CA ILE A 23 -4.13 -3.36 4.08
C ILE A 23 -2.79 -3.88 4.58
N LEU A 24 -1.66 -3.47 3.98
CA LEU A 24 -0.33 -3.83 4.47
C LEU A 24 -0.11 -3.37 5.91
N SER A 25 -0.55 -2.18 6.29
CA SER A 25 -0.46 -1.70 7.67
C SER A 25 -1.31 -2.57 8.62
N GLU A 26 -2.55 -2.85 8.25
CA GLU A 26 -3.49 -3.68 9.03
C GLU A 26 -2.96 -5.12 9.20
N THR A 27 -2.32 -5.69 8.17
CA THR A 27 -1.70 -7.02 8.25
C THR A 27 -0.30 -7.02 8.85
N ARG A 28 0.19 -5.89 9.39
CA ARG A 28 1.56 -5.74 9.92
C ARG A 28 2.64 -6.10 8.90
N TRP A 29 2.43 -5.67 7.66
CA TRP A 29 3.26 -5.93 6.49
C TRP A 29 3.36 -7.40 6.11
N ARG A 30 2.38 -8.22 6.52
CA ARG A 30 2.29 -9.62 6.12
C ARG A 30 1.70 -9.71 4.71
N ILE A 31 2.51 -10.17 3.76
CA ILE A 31 2.10 -10.38 2.37
C ILE A 31 1.35 -11.72 2.22
N GLU A 32 1.85 -12.75 2.88
CA GLU A 32 1.48 -14.16 2.67
C GLU A 32 0.72 -14.73 3.86
N GLY A 33 -0.07 -15.78 3.62
CA GLY A 33 -0.87 -16.47 4.63
C GLY A 33 -2.36 -16.10 4.63
N LYS A 34 -3.15 -16.80 5.45
CA LYS A 34 -4.61 -16.64 5.52
C LYS A 34 -5.04 -15.20 5.86
N ASP A 35 -4.26 -14.53 6.71
CA ASP A 35 -4.44 -13.15 7.13
C ASP A 35 -3.43 -12.19 6.46
N GLY A 36 -2.85 -12.60 5.34
CA GLY A 36 -1.92 -11.78 4.56
C GLY A 36 -2.65 -10.75 3.70
N ALA A 37 -1.98 -9.65 3.39
CA ALA A 37 -2.51 -8.58 2.55
C ALA A 37 -2.94 -9.10 1.18
N ALA A 38 -2.23 -10.10 0.64
CA ALA A 38 -2.59 -10.71 -0.63
C ALA A 38 -3.93 -11.47 -0.53
N ALA A 39 -4.15 -12.23 0.55
CA ALA A 39 -5.40 -12.94 0.79
C ALA A 39 -6.57 -11.98 1.01
N ILE A 40 -6.37 -10.89 1.75
CA ILE A 40 -7.39 -9.86 2.00
C ILE A 40 -7.75 -9.12 0.71
N LEU A 41 -6.76 -8.83 -0.14
CA LEU A 41 -6.97 -8.19 -1.45
C LEU A 41 -7.48 -9.19 -2.51
N GLY A 42 -7.54 -10.49 -2.21
CA GLY A 42 -7.89 -11.53 -3.19
C GLY A 42 -6.87 -11.66 -4.32
N LEU A 43 -5.62 -11.29 -4.09
CA LEU A 43 -4.53 -11.31 -5.07
C LEU A 43 -3.53 -12.41 -4.72
N ASN A 44 -2.81 -12.92 -5.73
CA ASN A 44 -1.63 -13.73 -5.47
C ASN A 44 -0.54 -12.89 -4.78
N PRO A 45 0.23 -13.46 -3.84
CA PRO A 45 1.30 -12.75 -3.15
C PRO A 45 2.37 -12.20 -4.11
N SER A 46 2.66 -12.94 -5.19
CA SER A 46 3.55 -12.49 -6.27
C SER A 46 3.00 -11.25 -7.00
N THR A 47 1.70 -11.20 -7.25
CA THR A 47 1.02 -10.04 -7.85
C THR A 47 1.04 -8.84 -6.91
N LEU A 48 0.79 -9.06 -5.62
CA LEU A 48 0.85 -7.99 -4.63
C LEU A 48 2.26 -7.39 -4.54
N ARG A 49 3.31 -8.23 -4.50
CA ARG A 49 4.71 -7.78 -4.56
C ARG A 49 5.01 -6.95 -5.80
N TRP A 50 4.53 -7.38 -6.97
CA TRP A 50 4.71 -6.61 -8.21
C TRP A 50 4.01 -5.25 -8.14
N ARG A 51 2.76 -5.19 -7.64
CA ARG A 51 2.04 -3.92 -7.45
C ARG A 51 2.73 -3.02 -6.44
N MET A 52 3.24 -3.58 -5.35
CA MET A 52 4.03 -2.84 -4.38
C MET A 52 5.26 -2.21 -5.03
N HIS A 53 6.00 -2.98 -5.84
CA HIS A 53 7.14 -2.45 -6.58
C HIS A 53 6.71 -1.38 -7.60
N LYS A 54 5.60 -1.60 -8.33
CA LYS A 54 5.06 -0.65 -9.31
C LYS A 54 4.72 0.70 -8.67
N PHE A 55 4.13 0.69 -7.48
CA PHE A 55 3.74 1.90 -6.75
C PHE A 55 4.80 2.43 -5.78
N GLY A 56 6.01 1.85 -5.78
CA GLY A 56 7.08 2.21 -4.85
C GLY A 56 6.73 1.99 -3.38
N ILE A 57 5.83 1.06 -3.08
CA ILE A 57 5.45 0.68 -1.73
C ILE A 57 6.53 -0.27 -1.21
N VAL A 58 7.42 0.26 -0.38
CA VAL A 58 8.46 -0.50 0.30
C VAL A 58 8.13 -0.60 1.78
N ARG A 59 8.41 -1.76 2.39
CA ARG A 59 8.41 -1.88 3.85
C ARG A 59 9.56 -1.05 4.37
N SER A 60 9.26 0.18 4.76
CA SER A 60 10.15 1.02 5.55
C SER A 60 10.35 0.30 6.88
N GLY A 61 11.33 -0.60 6.95
CA GLY A 61 11.82 -1.09 8.23
C GLY A 61 12.37 0.14 8.94
N THR A 62 11.68 0.59 9.99
CA THR A 62 12.18 1.47 11.06
C THR A 62 13.32 2.41 10.66
N LYS A 63 12.97 3.68 10.41
CA LYS A 63 13.63 4.85 11.01
C LYS A 63 12.51 5.87 11.24
N GLU A 64 12.01 5.90 12.49
CA GLU A 64 12.31 6.97 13.45
C GLU A 64 11.74 8.30 12.96
N GLN A 65 10.53 8.64 13.43
CA GLN A 65 10.05 10.02 13.66
C GLN A 65 8.94 9.94 14.71
N ASP A 66 9.31 9.77 15.99
CA ASP A 66 9.14 10.77 17.05
C ASP A 66 10.11 10.44 18.21
#